data_AF-A0A661AGA9-F1
#
_entry.id   AF-A0A661AGA9-F1
#
_cell.length_a   1.000
_cell.length_b   1.000
_cell.length_c   1.000
_cell.angle_alpha   90.00
_cell.angle_beta   90.00
_cell.angle_gamma   90.00
#
_symmetry.space_group_name_H-M   'P 1'
#
loop_
_entity.id
_entity.type
_entity.pdbx_description
1 polymer ?
#
loop_
_entity_poly.entity_id
_entity_poly.type
_entity_poly.pdbx_seq_one_letter_code
_entity_poly.pdbx_strand_id
1 'polypeptide(L)' 'MKIREIAEFLKGEVSGDPEVEIYGFSSLEDAKKGDISFVAEGKYVKLAEKSEAACLIVSPDVEIEGKN' A
#
# COMPACT_ATOMS: atom_id res chain seq x y z
N MET A 1 -2.85 -13.52 0.25
CA MET A 1 -2.19 -13.28 1.57
C MET A 1 -2.83 -12.05 2.17
N LYS A 2 -3.19 -12.06 3.47
CA LYS A 2 -3.88 -10.91 4.08
C LYS A 2 -2.89 -9.78 4.41
N ILE A 3 -3.36 -8.54 4.37
CA ILE A 3 -2.55 -7.36 4.73
C ILE A 3 -1.91 -7.53 6.12
N ARG A 4 -2.66 -8.05 7.09
CA ARG A 4 -2.12 -8.32 8.45
C ARG A 4 -0.84 -9.16 8.44
N GLU A 5 -0.80 -10.21 7.61
CA GLU A 5 0.32 -11.15 7.55
C GLU A 5 1.55 -10.45 6.97
N ILE A 6 1.33 -9.58 5.97
CA ILE A 6 2.37 -8.76 5.35
C ILE A 6 2.93 -7.76 6.36
N ALA A 7 2.04 -7.09 7.12
CA ALA A 7 2.46 -6.14 8.14
C ALA A 7 3.23 -6.81 9.29
N GLU A 8 2.79 -7.98 9.76
CA GLU A 8 3.52 -8.78 10.76
C GLU A 8 4.90 -9.19 10.24
N PHE A 9 5.00 -9.59 8.97
CA PHE A 9 6.27 -9.96 8.35
C PHE A 9 7.23 -8.77 8.23
N LEU A 10 6.72 -7.61 7.85
CA LEU A 10 7.48 -6.37 7.70
C LEU A 10 7.71 -5.64 9.04
N LYS A 11 7.07 -6.09 10.12
CA LYS A 11 6.97 -5.37 11.41
C LYS A 11 6.47 -3.94 11.22
N GLY A 12 5.55 -3.77 10.28
CA GLY A 12 4.88 -2.51 9.97
C GLY A 12 3.55 -2.38 10.69
N GLU A 13 2.96 -1.19 10.59
CA GLU A 13 1.61 -0.91 11.08
C GLU A 13 0.61 -0.92 9.91
N VAL A 14 -0.62 -1.38 10.14
CA VAL A 14 -1.69 -1.38 9.14
C VAL A 14 -2.59 -0.18 9.40
N SER A 15 -2.70 0.71 8.42
CA SER A 15 -3.77 1.72 8.35
C SER A 15 -4.82 1.22 7.36
N GLY A 16 -6.07 1.07 7.81
CA GLY A 16 -7.18 0.54 7.02
C GLY A 16 -7.59 -0.89 7.39
N ASP A 17 -8.10 -1.66 6.42
CA ASP A 17 -8.64 -3.01 6.65
C ASP A 17 -7.57 -4.11 6.54
N PRO A 18 -7.18 -4.77 7.66
CA PRO A 18 -6.15 -5.80 7.68
C PRO A 18 -6.57 -7.14 7.05
N GLU A 19 -7.87 -7.33 6.79
CA GLU A 19 -8.42 -8.60 6.28
C GLU A 19 -8.44 -8.67 4.74
N VAL A 20 -8.12 -7.57 4.06
CA VAL A 20 -8.01 -7.50 2.59
C VAL A 20 -6.97 -8.51 2.10
N GLU A 21 -7.35 -9.26 1.07
CA GLU A 21 -6.47 -10.20 0.41
C GLU A 21 -5.67 -9.53 -0.72
N ILE A 22 -4.37 -9.78 -0.69
CA ILE A 22 -3.43 -9.41 -1.74
C ILE A 22 -3.12 -10.64 -2.61
N TYR A 23 -3.18 -10.43 -3.91
CA TYR A 23 -2.96 -11.44 -4.96
C TYR A 23 -1.70 -11.18 -5.79
N GLY A 24 -1.20 -9.95 -5.83
CA GLY A 24 -0.06 -9.56 -6.67
C GLY A 24 0.75 -8.40 -6.11
N PHE A 25 1.90 -8.14 -6.73
CA PHE A 25 2.77 -7.00 -6.45
C PHE A 25 2.98 -6.22 -7.74
N SER A 26 2.71 -4.92 -7.71
CA SER A 26 2.73 -4.06 -8.90
C SER A 26 3.27 -2.66 -8.57
N SER A 27 3.73 -1.94 -9.59
CA SER A 27 4.11 -0.52 -9.50
C SER A 27 2.87 0.36 -9.21
N LEU A 28 3.06 1.59 -8.70
CA LEU A 28 1.91 2.48 -8.41
C LEU A 28 1.06 2.77 -9.65
N GLU A 29 1.68 2.76 -10.84
CA GLU A 29 1.05 3.07 -12.13
C GLU A 29 0.26 1.87 -12.69
N ASP A 30 0.76 0.65 -12.51
CA ASP A 30 0.15 -0.57 -13.06
C ASP A 30 -0.69 -1.34 -12.03
N ALA A 31 -0.61 -0.97 -10.75
CA ALA A 31 -1.28 -1.70 -9.69
C ALA A 31 -2.79 -1.68 -9.85
N LYS A 32 -3.38 -2.86 -9.66
CA LYS A 32 -4.82 -3.09 -9.75
C LYS A 32 -5.38 -3.46 -8.40
N LYS A 33 -6.70 -3.56 -8.34
CA LYS A 33 -7.41 -4.06 -7.16
C LYS A 33 -6.88 -5.45 -6.79
N GLY A 34 -6.39 -5.56 -5.56
CA GLY A 34 -5.79 -6.78 -5.03
C GLY A 34 -4.26 -6.82 -5.14
N ASP A 35 -3.62 -5.83 -5.76
CA ASP A 35 -2.17 -5.70 -5.73
C ASP A 35 -1.69 -4.89 -4.53
N ILE A 36 -0.50 -5.21 -4.06
CA ILE A 36 0.27 -4.37 -3.13
C ILE A 36 1.35 -3.61 -3.89
N SER A 37 1.53 -2.34 -3.53
CA SER A 37 2.57 -1.48 -4.09
C SER A 37 3.37 -0.78 -2.99
N PHE A 38 4.47 -0.14 -3.36
CA PHE A 38 5.38 0.54 -2.44
C PHE A 38 5.65 1.99 -2.87
N VAL A 39 5.66 2.89 -1.89
CA VAL A 39 5.94 4.32 -2.06
C VAL A 39 7.29 4.64 -1.40
N ALA A 40 8.32 4.82 -2.22
CA ALA A 40 9.69 5.04 -1.74
C ALA A 40 9.93 6.45 -1.20
N GLU A 41 9.29 7.46 -1.79
CA GLU A 41 9.56 8.88 -1.52
C GLU A 41 8.26 9.69 -1.61
N GLY A 42 8.16 10.78 -0.85
CA GLY A 42 6.97 11.66 -0.83
C GLY A 42 6.58 12.25 -2.20
N LYS A 43 7.51 12.34 -3.15
CA LYS A 43 7.20 12.79 -4.52
C LYS A 43 6.22 11.86 -5.26
N TYR A 44 6.09 10.61 -4.82
CA TYR A 44 5.19 9.62 -5.39
C TYR A 44 3.81 9.58 -4.72
N VAL A 45 3.54 10.45 -3.73
CA VAL A 45 2.23 10.52 -3.06
C VAL A 45 1.10 10.73 -4.06
N LYS A 46 1.26 11.64 -5.02
CA LYS A 46 0.26 11.89 -6.08
C LYS A 46 0.00 10.69 -6.99
N LEU A 47 1.00 9.83 -7.18
CA LEU A 47 0.86 8.58 -7.93
C LEU A 47 0.14 7.53 -7.07
N ALA A 48 0.47 7.47 -5.78
CA ALA A 48 -0.17 6.58 -4.82
C ALA A 48 -1.66 6.90 -4.59
N GLU A 49 -2.03 8.19 -4.57
CA GLU A 49 -3.43 8.64 -4.56
C GLU A 49 -4.21 8.08 -5.75
N LYS A 50 -3.60 8.11 -6.94
CA LYS A 50 -4.21 7.63 -8.19
C LYS A 50 -4.14 6.11 -8.38
N SER A 51 -3.29 5.42 -7.63
CA SER A 51 -3.09 3.98 -7.76
C SER A 51 -4.35 3.20 -7.40
N GLU A 52 -4.63 2.12 -8.13
CA GLU A 52 -5.71 1.17 -7.79
C GLU A 52 -5.24 0.01 -6.91
N ALA A 53 -4.01 0.08 -6.38
CA ALA A 53 -3.49 -0.87 -5.40
C ALA A 53 -4.45 -1.03 -4.21
N ALA A 54 -4.63 -2.28 -3.76
CA ALA A 54 -5.39 -2.58 -2.55
C ALA A 54 -4.62 -2.23 -1.27
N CYS A 55 -3.29 -2.25 -1.32
CA CYS A 55 -2.44 -1.89 -0.20
C CYS A 55 -1.21 -1.11 -0.68
N LEU A 56 -0.82 -0.09 0.07
CA LEU A 56 0.35 0.73 -0.18
C LEU A 56 1.30 0.64 1.02
N ILE A 57 2.51 0.16 0.79
CA ILE A 57 3.58 0.19 1.77
C ILE A 57 4.25 1.56 1.65
N VAL A 58 4.19 2.35 2.71
CA VAL A 58 4.75 3.71 2.77
C VAL A 58 5.82 3.79 3.84
N SER A 59 6.74 4.74 3.70
CA SER A 59 7.63 5.09 4.82
C SER A 59 6.83 5.83 5.90
N PRO A 60 7.20 5.73 7.19
CA PRO A 60 6.48 6.41 8.28
C PRO A 60 6.37 7.92 8.11
N ASP A 61 7.33 8.52 7.39
CA ASP A 61 7.38 9.96 7.10
C ASP A 61 6.53 10.38 5.89
N VAL A 62 5.79 9.45 5.28
CA VAL A 62 4.98 9.69 4.08
C VAL A 62 3.50 9.57 4.42
N GLU A 63 2.80 10.69 4.41
CA GLU A 63 1.35 10.74 4.53
C GLU A 63 0.71 10.83 3.14
N ILE A 64 -0.35 10.04 2.92
CA ILE A 64 -1.15 10.06 1.69
C ILE A 64 -2.57 10.50 2.06
N GLU A 65 -2.99 11.66 1.55
CA GLU A 65 -4.33 12.17 1.84
C GLU A 65 -5.42 11.24 1.26
N GLY A 66 -6.41 10.89 2.10
CA GLY A 66 -7.60 10.15 1.67
C GLY A 66 -7.46 8.62 1.57
N LYS A 67 -6.31 8.04 1.95
CA LYS A 67 -6.10 6.58 1.94
C LYS A 67 -5.51 5.99 3.24
N ASN A 68 -5.49 6.76 4.33
CA ASN A 68 -5.10 6.29 5.66
C ASN A 68 -6.31 5.77 6.45
#